data_AF-A0A2K2DJB5-F1
#
_entry.id   AF-A0A2K2DJB5-F1
#
_cell.length_a   1.000
_cell.length_b   1.000
_cell.length_c   1.000
_cell.angle_alpha   90.00
_cell.angle_beta   90.00
_cell.angle_gamma   90.00
#
_symmetry.space_group_name_H-M   'P 1'
#
loop_
_entity.id
_entity.type
_entity.pdbx_description
1 polymer ?
#
loop_
_entity_poly.entity_id
_entity_poly.type
_entity_poly.pdbx_seq_one_letter_code
_entity_poly.pdbx_strand_id
1 'polypeptide(L)'
;MELTNPALLQDIKKETVRRPFFWEPQKRVNFWVHDIPKALGINSFVAKIYNYPNWRLPWSTRINPQLLKAMNNYRKEKAEKERESLENQNEQPEEKDTDYNVNDPQQYVKCISGAYSHAEELHGKVLAANGNPIPIDSAVQRSDPELCIVLYSLLTD
;
A
#
# COMPACT_ATOMS: atom_id res chain seq x y z
N MET A 1 36.58 -20.45 6.37
CA MET A 1 35.91 -19.18 5.98
C MET A 1 35.54 -18.51 7.29
N GLU A 2 36.41 -17.62 7.79
CA GLU A 2 36.24 -17.03 9.13
C GLU A 2 35.16 -15.94 9.10
N LEU A 3 34.00 -16.26 9.69
CA LEU A 3 32.92 -15.33 10.01
C LEU A 3 33.23 -14.47 11.26
N THR A 4 34.51 -14.21 11.56
CA THR A 4 34.98 -13.62 12.83
C THR A 4 35.51 -12.19 12.70
N ASN A 5 35.19 -11.46 11.62
CA ASN A 5 35.45 -10.01 11.58
C ASN A 5 34.32 -9.28 12.35
N PRO A 6 34.58 -8.68 13.53
CA PRO A 6 33.54 -8.06 14.35
C PRO A 6 32.87 -6.86 13.67
N ALA A 7 33.59 -6.17 12.78
CA ALA A 7 33.04 -5.06 11.99
C ALA A 7 32.01 -5.57 10.97
N LEU A 8 32.35 -6.66 10.25
CA LEU A 8 31.44 -7.30 9.29
C LEU A 8 30.17 -7.79 9.99
N LEU A 9 30.30 -8.40 11.18
CA LEU A 9 29.16 -8.85 11.97
C LEU A 9 28.28 -7.67 12.43
N GLN A 10 28.89 -6.53 12.81
CA GLN A 10 28.13 -5.32 13.13
C GLN A 10 27.36 -4.78 11.92
N ASP A 11 27.99 -4.76 10.74
CA ASP A 11 27.36 -4.23 9.54
C ASP A 11 26.22 -5.14 9.06
N ILE A 12 26.42 -6.46 9.08
CA ILE A 12 25.35 -7.44 8.83
C ILE A 12 24.20 -7.23 9.83
N LYS A 13 24.49 -7.05 11.12
CA LYS A 13 23.47 -6.79 12.13
C LYS A 13 22.69 -5.51 11.83
N LYS A 14 23.39 -4.40 11.57
CA LYS A 14 22.78 -3.10 11.24
C LYS A 14 21.90 -3.19 10.01
N GLU A 15 22.34 -3.91 8.99
CA GLU A 15 21.60 -4.05 7.75
C GLU A 15 20.39 -4.99 7.91
N THR A 16 20.54 -6.05 8.71
CA THR A 16 19.46 -7.00 8.98
C THR A 16 18.31 -6.34 9.74
N VAL A 17 18.59 -5.59 10.80
CA VAL A 17 17.54 -4.92 11.61
C VAL A 17 16.83 -3.78 10.87
N ARG A 18 17.35 -3.35 9.71
CA ARG A 18 16.66 -2.37 8.84
C ARG A 18 15.55 -3.00 8.01
N ARG A 19 15.50 -4.32 7.85
CA ARG A 19 14.53 -5.01 7.00
C ARG A 19 13.10 -4.93 7.57
N PRO A 20 12.05 -4.93 6.73
CA PRO A 20 10.66 -4.80 7.18
C PRO A 20 10.17 -5.85 8.17
N PHE A 21 10.83 -7.01 8.20
CA PHE A 21 10.59 -8.05 9.20
C PHE A 21 10.78 -7.54 10.63
N PHE A 22 11.78 -6.69 10.87
CA PHE A 22 12.12 -6.15 12.20
C PHE A 22 11.47 -4.81 12.49
N TRP A 23 10.56 -4.34 11.63
CA TRP A 23 9.90 -3.06 11.86
C TRP A 23 8.82 -3.19 12.93
N GLU A 24 8.83 -2.24 13.84
CA GLU A 24 7.68 -1.97 14.70
C GLU A 24 6.47 -1.56 13.85
N PRO A 25 5.23 -1.84 14.31
CA PRO A 25 4.02 -1.52 13.56
C PRO A 25 3.97 -0.06 13.08
N GLN A 26 4.36 0.90 13.92
CA GLN A 26 4.36 2.32 13.55
C GLN A 26 5.30 2.63 12.38
N LYS A 27 6.48 2.00 12.34
CA LYS A 27 7.43 2.20 11.24
C LYS A 27 6.86 1.68 9.92
N ARG A 28 6.15 0.55 9.96
CA ARG A 28 5.47 0.02 8.78
C ARG A 28 4.33 0.91 8.32
N VAL A 29 3.55 1.47 9.24
CA VAL A 29 2.52 2.48 8.92
C VAL A 29 3.16 3.68 8.24
N ASN A 30 4.23 4.25 8.81
CA ASN A 30 4.93 5.40 8.22
C ASN A 30 5.46 5.10 6.81
N PHE A 31 5.99 3.90 6.58
CA PHE A 31 6.41 3.46 5.26
C PHE A 31 5.26 3.53 4.25
N TRP A 32 4.09 3.00 4.62
CA TRP A 32 2.91 3.01 3.75
C TRP A 32 2.28 4.39 3.55
N VAL A 33 2.27 5.23 4.59
CA VAL A 33 1.60 6.53 4.57
C VAL A 33 2.48 7.63 3.96
N HIS A 34 3.81 7.51 4.05
CA HIS A 34 4.73 8.57 3.65
C HIS A 34 5.75 8.14 2.59
N ASP A 35 6.46 7.03 2.80
CA ASP A 35 7.55 6.63 1.90
C ASP A 35 7.02 6.15 0.55
N ILE A 36 5.95 5.33 0.56
CA ILE A 36 5.34 4.81 -0.67
C ILE A 36 4.71 5.91 -1.53
N PRO A 37 3.88 6.85 -1.01
CA PRO A 37 3.36 7.95 -1.83
C PRO A 37 4.46 8.79 -2.46
N LYS A 38 5.53 9.07 -1.70
CA LYS A 38 6.70 9.79 -2.23
C LYS A 38 7.38 9.00 -3.34
N ALA A 39 7.57 7.69 -3.14
CA ALA A 39 8.17 6.80 -4.13
C ALA A 39 7.34 6.68 -5.41
N LEU A 40 6.01 6.65 -5.30
CA LEU A 40 5.09 6.59 -6.44
C LEU A 40 5.17 7.82 -7.35
N GLY A 41 5.76 8.93 -6.90
CA GLY A 41 6.10 10.09 -7.72
C GLY A 41 7.44 9.97 -8.47
N ILE A 42 8.19 8.89 -8.27
CA ILE A 42 9.52 8.67 -8.88
C ILE A 42 9.40 7.66 -10.02
N ASN A 43 9.69 8.09 -11.25
CA ASN A 43 9.56 7.27 -12.45
C ASN A 43 10.37 5.96 -12.42
N SER A 44 11.59 5.98 -11.85
CA SER A 44 12.42 4.77 -11.74
C SER A 44 11.82 3.72 -10.81
N PHE A 45 11.21 4.14 -9.70
CA PHE A 45 10.51 3.24 -8.80
C PHE A 45 9.24 2.67 -9.44
N VAL A 46 8.46 3.51 -10.13
CA VAL A 46 7.29 3.06 -10.88
C VAL A 46 7.69 2.04 -11.96
N ALA A 47 8.80 2.27 -12.68
CA ALA A 47 9.33 1.30 -13.64
C ALA A 47 9.72 -0.04 -12.96
N LYS A 48 10.31 0.00 -11.77
CA LYS A 48 10.62 -1.21 -10.99
C LYS A 48 9.36 -1.98 -10.58
N ILE A 49 8.29 -1.28 -10.19
CA ILE A 49 6.98 -1.89 -9.89
C ILE A 49 6.45 -2.67 -11.10
N TYR A 50 6.44 -2.08 -12.29
CA TYR A 50 5.95 -2.74 -13.51
C TYR A 50 6.82 -3.91 -13.96
N ASN A 51 8.13 -3.84 -13.71
CA ASN A 51 9.07 -4.89 -14.08
C ASN A 51 9.18 -6.01 -13.03
N TYR A 52 8.50 -5.89 -11.88
CA TYR A 52 8.56 -6.90 -10.83
C TYR A 52 7.89 -8.22 -11.29
N PRO A 53 8.62 -9.35 -11.39
CA PRO A 53 8.14 -10.55 -12.07
C PRO A 53 6.82 -11.12 -11.52
N ASN A 54 6.62 -10.99 -10.22
CA ASN A 54 5.48 -11.59 -9.54
C ASN A 54 4.19 -10.77 -9.67
N TRP A 55 4.19 -9.58 -10.30
CA TRP A 55 3.00 -8.71 -10.39
C TRP A 55 2.35 -8.67 -11.79
N ARG A 56 2.62 -9.68 -12.62
CA ARG A 56 2.06 -9.81 -13.97
C ARG A 56 0.61 -10.28 -14.02
N LEU A 57 0.08 -10.83 -12.92
CA LEU A 57 -1.32 -11.24 -12.81
C LEU A 57 -2.16 -10.11 -12.18
N PRO A 58 -3.46 -9.98 -12.52
CA PRO A 58 -4.33 -8.99 -11.91
C PRO A 58 -4.30 -9.09 -10.40
N TRP A 59 -3.89 -8.01 -9.73
CA TRP A 59 -3.68 -8.00 -8.28
C TRP A 59 -5.00 -8.06 -7.50
N SER A 60 -6.14 -7.83 -8.16
CA SER A 60 -7.47 -8.07 -7.59
C SER A 60 -7.69 -9.51 -7.16
N THR A 61 -6.96 -10.47 -7.74
CA THR A 61 -6.99 -11.88 -7.33
C THR A 61 -6.25 -12.15 -6.03
N ARG A 62 -5.40 -11.21 -5.58
CA ARG A 62 -4.55 -11.34 -4.39
C ARG A 62 -5.08 -10.52 -3.22
N ILE A 63 -5.58 -9.33 -3.50
CA ILE A 63 -6.09 -8.43 -2.47
C ILE A 63 -7.34 -9.02 -1.80
N ASN A 64 -7.47 -8.77 -0.50
CA ASN A 64 -8.71 -8.99 0.23
C ASN A 64 -9.86 -8.25 -0.49
N PRO A 65 -10.92 -8.96 -0.97
CA PRO A 65 -12.01 -8.32 -1.71
C PRO A 65 -12.77 -7.27 -0.91
N GLN A 66 -12.88 -7.44 0.42
CA GLN A 66 -13.51 -6.44 1.29
C GLN A 66 -12.65 -5.18 1.39
N LEU A 67 -11.32 -5.32 1.40
CA LEU A 67 -10.41 -4.17 1.39
C LEU A 67 -10.53 -3.38 0.07
N LEU A 68 -10.50 -4.07 -1.07
CA LEU A 68 -10.68 -3.43 -2.37
C LEU A 68 -12.04 -2.72 -2.47
N LYS A 69 -13.11 -3.40 -2.04
CA LYS A 69 -14.46 -2.82 -2.01
C LYS A 69 -14.52 -1.58 -1.11
N ALA A 70 -13.95 -1.64 0.09
CA ALA A 70 -13.94 -0.50 1.01
C ALA A 70 -13.18 0.70 0.43
N MET A 71 -12.05 0.46 -0.25
CA MET A 71 -11.25 1.50 -0.91
C MET A 71 -11.95 2.12 -2.12
N ASN A 72 -12.60 1.32 -2.95
CA ASN A 72 -13.43 1.82 -4.07
C ASN A 72 -14.62 2.64 -3.56
N ASN A 73 -15.31 2.16 -2.52
CA ASN A 73 -16.40 2.91 -1.89
C ASN A 73 -15.91 4.24 -1.31
N TYR A 74 -14.76 4.24 -0.63
CA TYR A 74 -14.14 5.46 -0.10
C TYR A 74 -13.85 6.48 -1.21
N ARG A 75 -13.31 6.05 -2.36
CA ARG A 75 -13.08 6.93 -3.52
C ARG A 75 -14.37 7.50 -4.09
N LYS A 76 -15.43 6.70 -4.20
CA LYS A 76 -16.76 7.14 -4.64
C LYS A 76 -17.35 8.18 -3.69
N GLU A 77 -17.36 7.89 -2.39
CA GLU A 77 -17.83 8.81 -1.34
C GLU A 77 -17.07 10.14 -1.38
N LYS A 78 -15.75 10.10 -1.61
CA LYS A 78 -14.91 11.30 -1.69
C LYS A 78 -15.19 12.13 -2.94
N ALA A 79 -15.34 11.47 -4.10
CA ALA A 79 -15.66 12.13 -5.36
C ALA A 79 -17.06 12.78 -5.33
N GLU A 80 -18.04 12.12 -4.69
CA GLU A 80 -19.38 12.66 -4.50
C GLU A 80 -19.38 13.92 -3.63
N LYS A 81 -18.68 13.89 -2.49
CA LYS A 81 -18.52 15.08 -1.63
C LYS A 81 -17.81 16.23 -2.33
N GLU A 82 -16.80 15.94 -3.15
CA GLU A 82 -16.09 16.94 -3.95
C GLU A 82 -17.04 17.57 -4.98
N ARG A 83 -17.84 16.75 -5.67
CA ARG A 83 -18.86 17.25 -6.61
C ARG A 83 -19.89 18.14 -5.92
N GLU A 84 -20.44 17.71 -4.78
CA GLU A 84 -21.40 18.51 -4.01
C GLU A 84 -20.80 19.86 -3.57
N SER A 85 -19.51 19.88 -3.19
CA SER A 85 -18.82 21.13 -2.84
C SER A 85 -18.64 22.06 -4.04
N LEU A 86 -18.33 21.52 -5.22
CA LEU A 86 -18.06 22.29 -6.43
C LEU A 86 -19.34 22.79 -7.12
N GLU A 87 -20.42 22.02 -7.06
CA GLU A 87 -21.76 22.46 -7.51
C GLU A 87 -22.20 23.71 -6.72
N ASN A 88 -21.92 23.76 -5.42
CA ASN A 88 -22.17 24.94 -4.59
C ASN A 88 -21.29 26.15 -4.97
N GLN A 89 -20.21 25.94 -5.73
CA GLN A 89 -19.25 26.97 -6.19
C GLN A 89 -19.37 27.28 -7.69
N ASN A 90 -20.34 26.68 -8.40
CA ASN A 90 -20.46 26.75 -9.87
C ASN A 90 -19.21 26.26 -10.63
N GLU A 91 -18.44 25.33 -10.05
CA GLU A 91 -17.27 24.73 -10.67
C GLU A 91 -17.59 23.31 -11.14
N GLN A 92 -16.96 22.87 -12.25
CA GLN A 92 -17.12 21.51 -12.73
C GLN A 92 -16.09 20.58 -12.06
N PRO A 93 -16.51 19.38 -11.60
CA PRO A 93 -15.58 18.39 -11.07
C PRO A 93 -14.66 17.86 -12.17
N GLU A 94 -13.39 17.65 -11.86
CA GLU A 94 -12.53 16.84 -12.69
C GLU A 94 -13.01 15.38 -12.69
N GLU A 95 -13.02 14.74 -13.85
CA GLU A 95 -13.36 13.32 -13.98
C GLU A 95 -12.24 12.47 -13.37
N LYS A 96 -12.46 12.00 -12.13
CA LYS A 96 -11.52 11.14 -11.39
C LYS A 96 -11.98 9.69 -11.44
N ASP A 97 -11.05 8.78 -11.68
CA ASP A 97 -11.29 7.34 -11.55
C ASP A 97 -11.71 6.99 -10.11
N THR A 98 -12.97 6.56 -9.97
CA THR A 98 -13.54 6.19 -8.68
C THR A 98 -13.21 4.76 -8.26
N ASP A 99 -12.77 3.92 -9.19
CA ASP A 99 -12.36 2.54 -8.96
C ASP A 99 -10.88 2.35 -9.29
N TYR A 100 -10.20 1.48 -8.54
CA TYR A 100 -8.81 1.10 -8.86
C TYR A 100 -8.77 0.18 -10.09
N ASN A 101 -7.83 0.46 -11.02
CA ASN A 101 -7.57 -0.44 -12.15
C ASN A 101 -6.86 -1.71 -11.68
N VAL A 102 -7.60 -2.82 -11.69
CA VAL A 102 -7.17 -4.14 -11.20
C VAL A 102 -6.03 -4.79 -12.01
N ASN A 103 -5.76 -4.28 -13.21
CA ASN A 103 -4.68 -4.75 -14.08
C ASN A 103 -3.41 -3.90 -13.97
N ASP A 104 -3.43 -2.81 -13.20
CA ASP A 104 -2.31 -1.89 -13.04
C ASP A 104 -1.60 -2.11 -11.68
N PRO A 105 -0.35 -2.61 -11.65
CA PRO A 105 0.42 -2.80 -10.43
C PRO A 105 0.67 -1.50 -9.64
N GLN A 106 0.78 -0.35 -10.29
CA GLN A 106 0.90 0.93 -9.60
C GLN A 106 -0.39 1.25 -8.84
N GLN A 107 -1.55 0.93 -9.42
CA GLN A 107 -2.85 1.12 -8.74
C GLN A 107 -3.01 0.16 -7.56
N TYR A 108 -2.40 -1.03 -7.59
CA TYR A 108 -2.33 -1.89 -6.42
C TYR A 108 -1.61 -1.21 -5.26
N VAL A 109 -0.41 -0.71 -5.51
CA VAL A 109 0.41 -0.04 -4.49
C VAL A 109 -0.29 1.22 -3.97
N LYS A 110 -0.95 1.99 -4.85
CA LYS A 110 -1.81 3.14 -4.47
C LYS A 110 -3.00 2.71 -3.61
N CYS A 111 -3.64 1.59 -3.92
CA CYS A 111 -4.77 1.06 -3.14
C CYS A 111 -4.32 0.70 -1.73
N ILE A 112 -3.21 -0.02 -1.59
CA ILE A 112 -2.69 -0.45 -0.29
C ILE A 112 -2.20 0.75 0.52
N SER A 113 -1.37 1.62 -0.07
CA SER A 113 -0.90 2.84 0.60
C SER A 113 -2.06 3.73 1.05
N GLY A 114 -3.06 3.93 0.18
CA GLY A 114 -4.27 4.68 0.51
C GLY A 114 -5.07 4.07 1.67
N ALA A 115 -5.11 2.74 1.78
CA ALA A 115 -5.78 2.07 2.89
C ALA A 115 -5.11 2.34 4.25
N TYR A 116 -3.79 2.46 4.29
CA TYR A 116 -3.09 2.89 5.50
C TYR A 116 -3.31 4.37 5.78
N SER A 117 -3.27 5.23 4.75
CA SER A 117 -3.46 6.68 4.90
C SER A 117 -4.87 7.05 5.37
N HIS A 118 -5.86 6.21 5.09
CA HIS A 118 -7.27 6.43 5.45
C HIS A 118 -7.80 5.36 6.40
N ALA A 119 -6.93 4.81 7.26
CA ALA A 119 -7.29 3.71 8.14
C ALA A 119 -8.42 4.08 9.13
N GLU A 120 -8.52 5.36 9.52
CA GLU A 120 -9.58 5.85 10.40
C GLU A 120 -10.94 5.85 9.69
N GLU A 121 -11.01 6.35 8.45
CA GLU A 121 -12.23 6.40 7.64
C GLU A 121 -12.68 5.00 7.19
N LEU A 122 -11.75 4.05 7.13
CA LEU A 122 -12.01 2.64 6.79
C LEU A 122 -12.28 1.77 8.03
N HIS A 123 -12.20 2.32 9.23
CA HIS A 123 -12.42 1.56 10.46
C HIS A 123 -13.80 0.88 10.44
N GLY A 124 -13.84 -0.42 10.71
CA GLY A 124 -15.07 -1.21 10.67
C GLY A 124 -15.58 -1.56 9.27
N LYS A 125 -15.02 -1.00 8.18
CA LYS A 125 -15.46 -1.27 6.80
C LYS A 125 -14.81 -2.53 6.19
N VAL A 126 -13.65 -2.95 6.70
CA VAL A 126 -12.93 -4.15 6.24
C VAL A 126 -13.22 -5.31 7.19
N LEU A 127 -13.92 -6.33 6.69
CA LEU A 127 -14.42 -7.45 7.49
C LEU A 127 -13.70 -8.76 7.15
N ALA A 128 -13.52 -9.61 8.17
CA ALA A 128 -13.19 -11.01 8.00
C ALA A 128 -14.41 -11.84 7.57
N ALA A 129 -14.18 -13.12 7.23
CA ALA A 129 -15.24 -14.06 6.84
C ALA A 129 -16.32 -14.27 7.92
N ASN A 130 -15.97 -14.08 9.19
CA ASN A 130 -16.90 -14.15 10.32
C ASN A 130 -17.65 -12.83 10.59
N GLY A 131 -17.49 -11.82 9.72
CA GLY A 131 -18.15 -10.51 9.85
C GLY A 131 -17.47 -9.54 10.82
N ASN A 132 -16.41 -9.94 11.52
CA ASN A 132 -15.71 -9.04 12.44
C ASN A 132 -14.76 -8.09 11.68
N PRO A 133 -14.65 -6.82 12.11
CA PRO A 133 -13.65 -5.90 11.58
C PRO A 133 -12.23 -6.46 11.73
N ILE A 134 -11.39 -6.23 10.73
CA ILE A 134 -9.97 -6.55 10.78
C ILE A 134 -9.12 -5.29 10.56
N PRO A 135 -7.96 -5.18 11.23
CA PRO A 135 -7.01 -4.12 10.96
C PRO A 135 -6.54 -4.14 9.50
N ILE A 136 -6.29 -2.97 8.92
CA ILE A 136 -5.75 -2.83 7.56
C ILE A 136 -4.47 -3.65 7.39
N ASP A 137 -3.51 -3.54 8.33
CA ASP A 137 -2.26 -4.31 8.27
C ASP A 137 -2.51 -5.82 8.19
N SER A 138 -3.47 -6.34 8.96
CA SER A 138 -3.85 -7.76 8.89
C SER A 138 -4.50 -8.13 7.55
N ALA A 139 -5.33 -7.25 6.97
CA ALA A 139 -5.94 -7.48 5.67
C ALA A 139 -4.88 -7.52 4.56
N VAL A 140 -3.92 -6.60 4.60
CA VAL A 140 -2.82 -6.51 3.63
C VAL A 140 -1.88 -7.70 3.75
N GLN A 141 -1.42 -8.04 4.96
CA GLN A 141 -0.51 -9.16 5.16
C GLN A 141 -1.11 -10.52 4.75
N ARG A 142 -2.43 -10.71 4.93
CA ARG A 142 -3.11 -11.93 4.45
C ARG A 142 -3.25 -11.98 2.93
N SER A 143 -3.30 -10.82 2.29
CA SER A 143 -3.44 -10.69 0.83
C SER A 143 -2.11 -10.94 0.12
N ASP A 144 -1.06 -10.27 0.60
CA ASP A 144 0.28 -10.34 0.04
C ASP A 144 1.30 -10.09 1.17
N PRO A 145 1.78 -11.15 1.85
CA PRO A 145 2.69 -11.01 2.99
C PRO A 145 4.07 -10.47 2.58
N GLU A 146 4.45 -10.64 1.32
CA GLU A 146 5.77 -10.24 0.81
C GLU A 146 5.78 -8.78 0.32
N LEU A 147 4.61 -8.21 0.00
CA LEU A 147 4.46 -6.88 -0.59
C LEU A 147 5.31 -5.79 0.09
N CYS A 148 5.31 -5.72 1.42
CA CYS A 148 6.08 -4.72 2.17
C CYS A 148 7.59 -4.90 1.98
N ILE A 149 8.07 -6.15 1.97
CA ILE A 149 9.49 -6.48 1.77
C ILE A 149 9.89 -6.19 0.32
N VAL A 150 9.07 -6.58 -0.64
CA VAL A 150 9.29 -6.32 -2.07
C VAL A 150 9.42 -4.83 -2.33
N LEU A 151 8.46 -4.03 -1.87
CA LEU A 151 8.48 -2.58 -2.08
C LEU A 151 9.68 -1.91 -1.40
N TYR A 152 10.06 -2.37 -0.21
CA TYR A 152 11.25 -1.88 0.45
C TYR A 152 12.52 -2.18 -0.37
N SER A 153 12.67 -3.41 -0.88
CA SER A 153 13.79 -3.76 -1.76
C SER A 153 13.82 -2.89 -3.03
N LEU A 154 12.68 -2.70 -3.69
CA LEU A 154 12.61 -1.84 -4.89
C LEU A 154 13.00 -0.38 -4.61
N LEU A 155 12.82 0.09 -3.38
CA LEU A 155 13.22 1.42 -2.92
C LEU A 155 14.71 1.54 -2.58
N THR A 156 15.31 0.47 -2.10
CA THR A 156 16.71 0.47 -1.63
C THR A 156 17.72 -0.05 -2.65
N ASP A 157 17.28 -0.81 -3.64
CA ASP A 157 18.09 -1.28 -4.79
C ASP A 157 18.44 -0.13 -5.74
#